data_AF-A0A7J8M5X5-F1
#
_entry.id   AF-A0A7J8M5X5-F1
#
_cell.length_a   1.000
_cell.length_b   1.000
_cell.length_c   1.000
_cell.angle_alpha   90.00
_cell.angle_beta   90.00
_cell.angle_gamma   90.00
#
_symmetry.space_group_name_H-M   'P 1'
#
loop_
_entity.id
_entity.type
_entity.pdbx_description
1 polymer ?
#
loop_
_entity_poly.entity_id
_entity_poly.type
_entity_poly.pdbx_seq_one_letter_code
_entity_poly.pdbx_strand_id
1 'polypeptide(L)'
;MREEPVIYINGKPFVLREVERPYKNMLEYTGIDRERVERMEARLKEDILREAKRYEGAIMVIHETDDGQIFDAWEHVNSDSVRTPLEVFKCLEDDGFPIKYARVPITDGKAPKSSDFDTVAKNIASASEHTAFVFNCQMGRGRTTTGTVIACLVKLRIDNGRPIKVLLDEMNHEHPDGSSSSGEEIRSDATRLTSSTVKVRTKNEHGRAFGIDDILLLWKITRLFDNGVECREALDAIIDRCSALQNIRQAVLQYRKVFNQQHVEPRVRRVALNRGAEYLERYFCLIAFAAYLGSEAFDGFCGQGECLMTFEDWLHQRPEILAMKSSIRLRPGRFFTVPEELRASLESQHGDAVMEAIVKARNGSVLGKGSILKMYFFPGQRTSSHIQIRGAPHVFKVDGYPVYSMATPTIIGAKEMLAYLGAKVNAGFSGQKVVVTDLREEAVVYINGTPFVLRELNKPVETLKHVGITGPVVEHMEARLKEDILSEVRQSGGQMLLHCEEYNPSSNQSSVVGYWENIFADDVKTPAEVYATLKDEGYNIVYKRIPLTREREALASDVDEIQSCKDE
;
A
#
# COMPACT_ATOMS: atom_id res chain seq x y z
N MET A 1 -24.96 7.07 10.03
CA MET A 1 -23.68 6.36 9.84
C MET A 1 -22.65 6.54 10.98
N ARG A 2 -23.08 6.95 12.19
CA ARG A 2 -22.15 7.36 13.27
C ARG A 2 -21.85 6.20 14.23
N GLU A 3 -20.57 6.00 14.59
CA GLU A 3 -20.17 5.04 15.63
C GLU A 3 -20.12 5.72 17.01
N GLU A 4 -19.94 7.03 17.05
CA GLU A 4 -20.05 7.82 18.26
C GLU A 4 -21.52 7.88 18.74
N PRO A 5 -21.78 7.72 20.05
CA PRO A 5 -23.11 7.86 20.61
C PRO A 5 -23.59 9.31 20.47
N VAL A 6 -24.82 9.47 20.01
CA VAL A 6 -25.50 10.76 19.90
C VAL A 6 -26.69 10.76 20.85
N ILE A 7 -26.96 11.89 21.48
CA ILE A 7 -28.16 12.08 22.29
C ILE A 7 -28.84 13.39 21.87
N TYR A 8 -30.16 13.42 21.84
CA TYR A 8 -30.92 14.64 21.62
C TYR A 8 -31.37 15.19 22.96
N ILE A 9 -31.10 16.47 23.22
CA ILE A 9 -31.57 17.22 24.39
C ILE A 9 -32.35 18.42 23.87
N ASN A 10 -33.62 18.55 24.26
CA ASN A 10 -34.51 19.64 23.83
C ASN A 10 -34.56 19.78 22.29
N GLY A 11 -34.55 18.65 21.58
CA GLY A 11 -34.58 18.59 20.11
C GLY A 11 -33.24 18.86 19.42
N LYS A 12 -32.16 19.18 20.16
CA LYS A 12 -30.82 19.44 19.61
C LYS A 12 -29.89 18.24 19.84
N PRO A 13 -29.05 17.84 18.85
CA PRO A 13 -28.14 16.73 19.00
C PRO A 13 -26.85 17.12 19.76
N PHE A 14 -26.42 16.25 20.67
CA PHE A 14 -25.21 16.34 21.48
C PHE A 14 -24.38 15.06 21.37
N VAL A 15 -23.09 15.18 21.67
CA VAL A 15 -22.11 14.08 21.62
C VAL A 15 -21.17 14.14 22.81
N LEU A 16 -20.62 12.99 23.19
CA LEU A 16 -19.55 12.93 24.20
C LEU A 16 -18.17 13.23 23.58
N ARG A 17 -17.39 13.99 24.35
CA ARG A 17 -16.05 14.46 24.02
C ARG A 17 -15.17 14.49 25.26
N GLU A 18 -13.86 14.31 25.07
CA GLU A 18 -12.85 14.57 26.10
C GLU A 18 -12.71 16.08 26.29
N VAL A 19 -12.59 16.53 27.55
CA VAL A 19 -12.39 17.96 27.88
C VAL A 19 -11.09 18.49 27.28
N GLU A 20 -10.05 17.65 27.22
CA GLU A 20 -8.75 18.00 26.66
C GLU A 20 -8.76 18.05 25.12
N ARG A 21 -9.78 17.47 24.46
CA ARG A 21 -9.88 17.34 23.00
C ARG A 21 -11.33 17.47 22.49
N PRO A 22 -12.00 18.61 22.73
CA PRO A 22 -13.44 18.77 22.47
C PRO A 22 -13.80 18.64 20.98
N TYR A 23 -12.88 18.98 20.07
CA TYR A 23 -13.10 18.91 18.63
C TYR A 23 -12.80 17.52 18.01
N LYS A 24 -12.47 16.51 18.81
CA LYS A 24 -12.12 15.17 18.31
C LYS A 24 -13.08 14.10 18.81
N ASN A 25 -13.35 13.12 17.95
CA ASN A 25 -14.04 11.90 18.37
C ASN A 25 -13.22 11.15 19.42
N MET A 26 -13.89 10.63 20.43
CA MET A 26 -13.31 9.75 21.45
C MET A 26 -12.84 8.45 20.78
N LEU A 27 -11.65 7.97 21.15
CA LEU A 27 -10.99 6.85 20.48
C LEU A 27 -11.59 5.49 20.86
N GLU A 28 -12.28 5.43 22.01
CA GLU A 28 -12.88 4.24 22.62
C GLU A 28 -14.00 3.63 21.77
N TYR A 29 -14.54 4.38 20.81
CA TYR A 29 -15.69 3.98 20.00
C TYR A 29 -15.29 3.30 18.68
N THR A 30 -13.99 3.16 18.42
CA THR A 30 -13.47 2.63 17.16
C THR A 30 -13.97 1.19 16.91
N GLY A 31 -14.76 1.03 15.86
CA GLY A 31 -15.13 -0.28 15.31
C GLY A 31 -16.23 -1.01 16.07
N ILE A 32 -17.07 -0.30 16.83
CA ILE A 32 -18.24 -0.87 17.51
C ILE A 32 -19.39 -1.18 16.54
N ASP A 33 -20.21 -2.16 16.89
CA ASP A 33 -21.42 -2.53 16.13
C ASP A 33 -22.65 -1.71 16.53
N ARG A 34 -23.76 -1.93 15.81
CA ARG A 34 -25.05 -1.24 16.00
C ARG A 34 -25.56 -1.40 17.43
N GLU A 35 -25.63 -2.63 17.92
CA GLU A 35 -26.24 -2.89 19.22
C GLU A 35 -25.44 -2.22 20.33
N ARG A 36 -24.11 -2.22 20.22
CA ARG A 36 -23.24 -1.57 21.18
C ARG A 36 -23.42 -0.05 21.19
N VAL A 37 -23.49 0.60 20.03
CA VAL A 37 -23.72 2.06 19.99
C VAL A 37 -25.11 2.42 20.53
N GLU A 38 -26.16 1.67 20.17
CA GLU A 38 -27.52 1.93 20.67
C GLU A 38 -27.63 1.69 22.18
N ARG A 39 -26.97 0.66 22.74
CA ARG A 39 -26.87 0.45 24.19
C ARG A 39 -26.13 1.59 24.89
N MET A 40 -25.08 2.13 24.26
CA MET A 40 -24.35 3.27 24.80
C MET A 40 -25.19 4.54 24.79
N GLU A 41 -25.97 4.79 23.74
CA GLU A 41 -26.91 5.91 23.66
C GLU A 41 -28.01 5.79 24.72
N ALA A 42 -28.57 4.59 24.94
CA ALA A 42 -29.55 4.34 26.00
C ALA A 42 -28.97 4.57 27.41
N ARG A 43 -27.76 4.07 27.67
CA ARG A 43 -27.07 4.31 28.94
C ARG A 43 -26.72 5.78 29.14
N LEU A 44 -26.29 6.47 28.09
CA LEU A 44 -26.01 7.91 28.12
C LEU A 44 -27.27 8.70 28.50
N LYS A 45 -28.43 8.34 27.94
CA LYS A 45 -29.72 8.93 28.35
C LYS A 45 -29.97 8.75 29.86
N GLU A 46 -29.79 7.54 30.39
CA GLU A 46 -29.96 7.27 31.82
C GLU A 46 -28.99 8.07 32.70
N ASP A 47 -27.73 8.16 32.28
CA ASP A 47 -26.69 8.91 32.99
C ASP A 47 -27.01 10.41 33.00
N ILE A 48 -27.46 10.98 31.88
CA ILE A 48 -27.93 12.37 31.77
C ILE A 48 -29.09 12.64 32.73
N LEU A 49 -30.12 11.78 32.73
CA LEU A 49 -31.28 11.95 33.60
C LEU A 49 -30.91 11.78 35.09
N ARG A 50 -29.94 10.91 35.40
CA ARG A 50 -29.44 10.73 36.76
C ARG A 50 -28.64 11.95 37.23
N GLU A 51 -27.81 12.51 36.35
CA GLU A 51 -27.04 13.72 36.63
C GLU A 51 -27.96 14.93 36.80
N ALA A 52 -28.94 15.11 35.91
CA ALA A 52 -29.89 16.20 35.99
C ALA A 52 -30.67 16.23 37.30
N LYS A 53 -31.04 15.06 37.84
CA LYS A 53 -31.67 14.96 39.17
C LYS A 53 -30.81 15.53 40.31
N ARG A 54 -29.49 15.52 40.17
CA ARG A 54 -28.57 16.11 41.17
C ARG A 54 -28.47 17.63 41.06
N TYR A 55 -28.83 18.19 39.91
CA TYR A 55 -28.75 19.62 39.60
C TYR A 55 -30.13 20.19 39.24
N GLU A 56 -31.15 19.90 40.06
CA GLU A 56 -32.50 20.48 39.95
C GLU A 56 -33.15 20.34 38.56
N GLY A 57 -32.90 19.23 37.88
CA GLY A 57 -33.41 18.94 36.55
C GLY A 57 -32.65 19.64 35.42
N ALA A 58 -31.43 20.14 35.65
CA ALA A 58 -30.58 20.72 34.63
C ALA A 58 -29.30 19.89 34.40
N ILE A 59 -28.79 19.89 33.18
CA ILE A 59 -27.49 19.30 32.83
C ILE A 59 -26.60 20.35 32.17
N MET A 60 -25.31 20.32 32.50
CA MET A 60 -24.33 21.17 31.84
C MET A 60 -23.96 20.57 30.49
N VAL A 61 -24.10 21.35 29.43
CA VAL A 61 -23.70 21.01 28.07
C VAL A 61 -22.67 22.01 27.57
N ILE A 62 -21.94 21.61 26.53
CA ILE A 62 -21.01 22.49 25.83
C ILE A 62 -21.57 22.73 24.44
N HIS A 63 -21.76 23.99 24.08
CA HIS A 63 -22.14 24.41 22.73
C HIS A 63 -20.91 24.84 21.95
N GLU A 64 -20.95 24.65 20.62
CA GLU A 64 -19.94 25.11 19.67
C GLU A 64 -20.59 26.15 18.75
N THR A 65 -19.99 27.33 18.65
CA THR A 65 -20.44 28.40 17.75
C THR A 65 -19.92 28.19 16.32
N ASP A 66 -20.47 28.93 15.35
CA ASP A 66 -20.05 28.84 13.94
C ASP A 66 -18.56 29.21 13.72
N ASP A 67 -18.00 30.06 14.59
CA ASP A 67 -16.57 30.40 14.61
C ASP A 67 -15.71 29.40 15.39
N GLY A 68 -16.29 28.30 15.86
CA GLY A 68 -15.59 27.20 16.52
C GLY A 68 -15.20 27.49 17.97
N GLN A 69 -15.83 28.48 18.62
CA GLN A 69 -15.67 28.70 20.05
C GLN A 69 -16.61 27.78 20.83
N ILE A 70 -16.14 27.29 21.98
CA ILE A 70 -16.97 26.46 22.87
C ILE A 70 -17.29 27.21 24.16
N PHE A 71 -18.52 27.04 24.64
CA PHE A 71 -18.97 27.62 25.91
C PHE A 71 -19.92 26.67 26.62
N ASP A 72 -19.94 26.73 27.95
CA ASP A 72 -20.83 25.96 28.80
C ASP A 72 -22.22 26.60 28.90
N ALA A 73 -23.25 25.77 28.96
CA ALA A 73 -24.62 26.17 29.22
C ALA A 73 -25.34 25.13 30.06
N TRP A 74 -26.25 25.59 30.92
CA TRP A 74 -27.16 24.70 31.64
C TRP A 74 -28.47 24.54 30.85
N GLU A 75 -28.82 23.30 30.55
CA GLU A 75 -30.06 22.95 29.86
C GLU A 75 -30.98 22.21 30.82
N HIS A 76 -32.22 22.69 30.98
CA HIS A 76 -33.23 21.96 31.73
C HIS A 76 -33.71 20.75 30.93
N VAL A 77 -33.78 19.60 31.59
CA VAL A 77 -34.10 18.31 30.97
C VAL A 77 -35.08 17.48 31.78
N ASN A 78 -35.92 16.72 31.09
CA ASN A 78 -36.80 15.71 31.67
C ASN A 78 -36.76 14.44 30.80
N SER A 79 -37.56 13.42 31.16
CA SER A 79 -37.59 12.13 30.43
C SER A 79 -37.93 12.26 28.95
N ASP A 80 -38.74 13.26 28.59
CA ASP A 80 -39.30 13.42 27.25
C ASP A 80 -38.41 14.28 26.37
N SER A 81 -37.59 15.14 26.99
CA SER A 81 -36.69 16.06 26.32
C SER A 81 -35.32 15.47 26.01
N VAL A 82 -34.96 14.34 26.63
CA VAL A 82 -33.75 13.56 26.33
C VAL A 82 -34.10 12.31 25.53
N ARG A 83 -33.66 12.22 24.27
CA ARG A 83 -33.98 11.11 23.37
C ARG A 83 -32.75 10.54 22.68
N THR A 84 -32.70 9.23 22.55
CA THR A 84 -31.73 8.57 21.66
C THR A 84 -32.15 8.76 20.19
N PRO A 85 -31.23 8.65 19.22
CA PRO A 85 -31.58 8.68 17.81
C PRO A 85 -32.67 7.66 17.45
N LEU A 86 -32.59 6.45 18.00
CA LEU A 86 -33.62 5.42 17.78
C LEU A 86 -35.00 5.89 18.24
N GLU A 87 -35.10 6.52 19.42
CA GLU A 87 -36.35 7.08 19.93
C GLU A 87 -36.83 8.25 19.07
N VAL A 88 -35.94 9.15 18.63
CA VAL A 88 -36.31 10.28 17.76
C VAL A 88 -36.95 9.81 16.47
N PHE A 89 -36.32 8.86 15.78
CA PHE A 89 -36.87 8.35 14.52
C PHE A 89 -38.12 7.49 14.73
N LYS A 90 -38.23 6.77 15.86
CA LYS A 90 -39.46 6.08 16.21
C LYS A 90 -40.62 7.06 16.43
N CYS A 91 -40.38 8.19 17.09
CA CYS A 91 -41.42 9.23 17.22
C CYS A 91 -41.86 9.77 15.86
N LEU A 92 -40.94 9.97 14.91
CA LEU A 92 -41.31 10.38 13.55
C LEU A 92 -42.13 9.30 12.82
N GLU A 93 -41.83 8.02 13.02
CA GLU A 93 -42.66 6.92 12.51
C GLU A 93 -44.06 6.95 13.15
N ASP A 94 -44.15 7.14 14.47
CA ASP A 94 -45.41 7.24 15.22
C ASP A 94 -46.23 8.49 14.81
N ASP A 95 -45.57 9.58 14.41
CA ASP A 95 -46.18 10.80 13.85
C ASP A 95 -46.71 10.61 12.41
N GLY A 96 -46.55 9.41 11.83
CA GLY A 96 -47.10 9.02 10.54
C GLY A 96 -46.18 9.25 9.34
N PHE A 97 -44.90 9.60 9.55
CA PHE A 97 -43.94 9.68 8.45
C PHE A 97 -43.58 8.27 7.96
N PRO A 98 -43.64 7.97 6.64
CA PRO A 98 -43.33 6.66 6.09
C PRO A 98 -41.81 6.46 5.98
N ILE A 99 -41.12 6.44 7.11
CA ILE A 99 -39.67 6.33 7.20
C ILE A 99 -39.26 4.99 7.80
N LYS A 100 -38.01 4.62 7.58
CA LYS A 100 -37.38 3.47 8.23
C LYS A 100 -35.99 3.88 8.70
N TYR A 101 -35.76 3.86 10.00
CA TYR A 101 -34.44 4.16 10.56
C TYR A 101 -33.50 2.94 10.54
N ALA A 102 -32.25 3.16 10.12
CA ALA A 102 -31.20 2.16 10.15
C ALA A 102 -29.88 2.76 10.65
N ARG A 103 -29.30 2.15 11.69
CA ARG A 103 -27.99 2.54 12.23
C ARG A 103 -26.90 1.60 11.72
N VAL A 104 -26.03 2.12 10.85
CA VAL A 104 -24.80 1.44 10.38
C VAL A 104 -23.60 2.25 10.89
N PRO A 105 -22.96 1.85 12.01
CA PRO A 105 -21.86 2.59 12.60
C PRO A 105 -20.56 2.35 11.83
N ILE A 106 -20.08 3.37 11.13
CA ILE A 106 -18.81 3.32 10.39
C ILE A 106 -17.77 4.17 11.09
N THR A 107 -16.57 3.61 11.23
CA THR A 107 -15.45 4.29 11.86
C THR A 107 -15.01 5.55 11.11
N ASP A 108 -14.90 6.65 11.84
CA ASP A 108 -14.57 7.93 11.22
C ASP A 108 -13.19 7.89 10.56
N GLY A 109 -13.12 8.40 9.33
CA GLY A 109 -11.91 8.38 8.52
C GLY A 109 -11.50 7.01 7.94
N LYS A 110 -12.09 5.89 8.36
CA LYS A 110 -11.74 4.53 7.87
C LYS A 110 -12.60 4.08 6.68
N ALA A 111 -12.25 2.96 6.06
CA ALA A 111 -13.12 2.25 5.12
C ALA A 111 -14.22 1.45 5.88
N PRO A 112 -15.44 1.31 5.32
CA PRO A 112 -16.46 0.42 5.89
C PRO A 112 -15.96 -1.02 6.01
N LYS A 113 -16.46 -1.76 7.01
CA LYS A 113 -16.29 -3.21 7.10
C LYS A 113 -17.16 -3.90 6.06
N SER A 114 -16.84 -5.14 5.70
CA SER A 114 -17.62 -5.89 4.69
C SER A 114 -19.10 -6.02 5.11
N SER A 115 -19.36 -6.30 6.39
CA SER A 115 -20.71 -6.36 6.95
C SER A 115 -21.48 -5.02 6.90
N ASP A 116 -20.78 -3.87 6.86
CA ASP A 116 -21.41 -2.57 6.67
C ASP A 116 -21.97 -2.45 5.24
N PHE A 117 -21.21 -2.91 4.24
CA PHE A 117 -21.68 -2.96 2.84
C PHE A 117 -22.91 -3.86 2.72
N ASP A 118 -22.88 -5.04 3.34
CA ASP A 118 -24.00 -5.97 3.33
C ASP A 118 -25.26 -5.40 3.95
N THR A 119 -25.12 -4.73 5.09
CA THR A 119 -26.25 -4.09 5.78
C THR A 119 -26.88 -2.99 4.91
N VAL A 120 -26.06 -2.13 4.30
CA VAL A 120 -26.55 -1.06 3.41
C VAL A 120 -27.18 -1.66 2.16
N ALA A 121 -26.53 -2.62 1.50
CA ALA A 121 -27.03 -3.27 0.29
C ALA A 121 -28.37 -3.96 0.53
N LYS A 122 -28.50 -4.72 1.62
CA LYS A 122 -29.75 -5.39 2.01
C LYS A 122 -30.87 -4.38 2.27
N ASN A 123 -30.59 -3.28 2.96
CA ASN A 123 -31.59 -2.24 3.23
C ASN A 123 -32.10 -1.58 1.95
N ILE A 124 -31.25 -1.43 0.94
CA ILE A 124 -31.61 -0.83 -0.35
C ILE A 124 -32.35 -1.82 -1.24
N ALA A 125 -31.86 -3.05 -1.34
CA ALA A 125 -32.46 -4.10 -2.17
C ALA A 125 -33.84 -4.53 -1.67
N SER A 126 -34.10 -4.43 -0.37
CA SER A 126 -35.41 -4.72 0.23
C SER A 126 -36.39 -3.54 0.23
N ALA A 127 -35.97 -2.36 -0.24
CA ALA A 127 -36.82 -1.19 -0.27
C ALA A 127 -37.72 -1.17 -1.51
N SER A 128 -38.86 -0.48 -1.42
CA SER A 128 -39.73 -0.25 -2.58
C SER A 128 -39.07 0.66 -3.62
N GLU A 129 -39.55 0.60 -4.86
CA GLU A 129 -38.98 1.33 -6.00
C GLU A 129 -38.83 2.83 -5.74
N HIS A 130 -39.87 3.46 -5.16
CA HIS A 130 -39.93 4.89 -4.88
C HIS A 130 -39.32 5.32 -3.53
N THR A 131 -38.58 4.44 -2.84
CA THR A 131 -37.95 4.78 -1.57
C THR A 131 -36.76 5.72 -1.77
N ALA A 132 -36.79 6.87 -1.10
CA ALA A 132 -35.64 7.77 -0.99
C ALA A 132 -34.69 7.32 0.14
N PHE A 133 -33.38 7.42 -0.09
CA PHE A 133 -32.36 7.06 0.89
C PHE A 133 -31.60 8.29 1.38
N VAL A 134 -31.55 8.49 2.70
CA VAL A 134 -30.87 9.61 3.34
C VAL A 134 -29.74 9.12 4.22
N PHE A 135 -28.51 9.55 3.93
CA PHE A 135 -27.31 9.18 4.69
C PHE A 135 -26.77 10.39 5.47
N ASN A 136 -26.58 10.22 6.78
CA ASN A 136 -26.03 11.28 7.64
C ASN A 136 -24.80 10.81 8.45
N CYS A 137 -23.93 11.76 8.74
CA CYS A 137 -22.82 11.65 9.69
C CYS A 137 -22.59 13.02 10.36
N GLN A 138 -21.52 13.18 11.14
CA GLN A 138 -21.26 14.43 11.86
C GLN A 138 -21.24 15.67 10.95
N MET A 139 -20.47 15.63 9.85
CA MET A 139 -20.28 16.79 8.96
C MET A 139 -20.91 16.60 7.57
N GLY A 140 -21.59 15.47 7.31
CA GLY A 140 -22.07 15.12 5.98
C GLY A 140 -20.98 14.81 4.94
N ARG A 141 -19.70 14.72 5.33
CA ARG A 141 -18.56 14.53 4.41
C ARG A 141 -18.23 13.04 4.20
N GLY A 142 -17.16 12.52 4.81
CA GLY A 142 -16.61 11.20 4.49
C GLY A 142 -17.58 10.02 4.56
N ARG A 143 -18.20 9.78 5.73
CA ARG A 143 -19.11 8.65 5.95
C ARG A 143 -20.41 8.76 5.13
N THR A 144 -20.96 9.97 5.03
CA THR A 144 -22.15 10.26 4.23
C THR A 144 -21.88 10.01 2.76
N THR A 145 -20.85 10.63 2.17
CA THR A 145 -20.48 10.40 0.77
C THR A 145 -20.26 8.91 0.48
N THR A 146 -19.61 8.18 1.38
CA THR A 146 -19.37 6.74 1.20
C THR A 146 -20.68 5.95 1.16
N GLY A 147 -21.61 6.22 2.07
CA GLY A 147 -22.94 5.59 2.08
C GLY A 147 -23.73 5.92 0.81
N THR A 148 -23.69 7.18 0.35
CA THR A 148 -24.33 7.61 -0.89
C THR A 148 -23.76 6.87 -2.11
N VAL A 149 -22.43 6.74 -2.23
CA VAL A 149 -21.79 6.01 -3.34
C VAL A 149 -22.21 4.53 -3.34
N ILE A 150 -22.20 3.88 -2.17
CA ILE A 150 -22.68 2.49 -2.01
C ILE A 150 -24.13 2.37 -2.50
N ALA A 151 -24.98 3.32 -2.10
CA ALA A 151 -26.39 3.28 -2.46
C ALA A 151 -26.64 3.47 -3.95
N CYS A 152 -25.92 4.42 -4.58
CA CYS A 152 -25.97 4.62 -6.01
C CYS A 152 -25.52 3.37 -6.78
N LEU A 153 -24.48 2.66 -6.33
CA LEU A 153 -24.03 1.42 -6.98
C LEU A 153 -25.08 0.31 -6.89
N VAL A 154 -25.67 0.13 -5.70
CA VAL A 154 -26.70 -0.89 -5.49
C VAL A 154 -27.94 -0.59 -6.33
N LYS A 155 -28.40 0.68 -6.36
CA LYS A 155 -29.51 1.10 -7.23
C LYS A 155 -29.18 0.92 -8.71
N LEU A 156 -27.98 1.33 -9.14
CA LEU A 156 -27.55 1.16 -10.52
C LEU A 156 -27.57 -0.32 -10.94
N ARG A 157 -27.19 -1.25 -10.04
CA ARG A 157 -27.31 -2.70 -10.26
C ARG A 157 -28.77 -3.15 -10.30
N ILE A 158 -29.61 -2.73 -9.36
CA ILE A 158 -31.02 -3.15 -9.33
C ILE A 158 -31.76 -2.69 -10.59
N ASP A 159 -31.52 -1.46 -11.02
CA ASP A 159 -32.26 -0.84 -12.12
C ASP A 159 -31.77 -1.30 -13.50
N ASN A 160 -30.48 -1.65 -13.65
CA ASN A 160 -29.87 -1.93 -14.97
C ASN A 160 -29.26 -3.34 -15.10
N GLY A 161 -29.24 -4.15 -14.05
CA GLY A 161 -28.68 -5.50 -14.07
C GLY A 161 -27.14 -5.57 -14.17
N ARG A 162 -26.61 -6.68 -14.71
CA ARG A 162 -25.17 -6.87 -14.99
C ARG A 162 -24.82 -6.63 -16.47
N PRO A 163 -23.59 -6.15 -16.75
CA PRO A 163 -22.67 -5.56 -15.78
C PRO A 163 -23.14 -4.15 -15.41
N ILE A 164 -22.70 -3.63 -14.26
CA ILE A 164 -23.05 -2.27 -13.85
C ILE A 164 -22.45 -1.29 -14.85
N LYS A 165 -23.29 -0.51 -15.53
CA LYS A 165 -22.87 0.52 -16.48
C LYS A 165 -23.57 1.82 -16.14
N VAL A 166 -22.84 2.93 -16.24
CA VAL A 166 -23.44 4.26 -16.16
C VAL A 166 -23.99 4.61 -17.53
N LEU A 167 -25.29 4.88 -17.60
CA LEU A 167 -25.90 5.48 -18.79
C LEU A 167 -25.33 6.90 -18.95
N LEU A 168 -24.60 7.13 -20.03
CA LEU A 168 -24.11 8.45 -20.44
C LEU A 168 -25.27 9.17 -21.15
N ASP A 169 -25.90 10.06 -20.38
CA ASP A 169 -26.83 11.14 -20.73
C ASP A 169 -28.16 10.83 -21.44
N GLU A 170 -29.25 10.97 -20.65
CA GLU A 170 -30.42 11.76 -21.05
C GLU A 170 -30.63 12.87 -20.01
N MET A 171 -29.87 13.97 -20.10
CA MET A 171 -30.21 15.18 -19.33
C MET A 171 -29.62 16.47 -19.91
N ASN A 172 -29.62 16.60 -21.24
CA ASN A 172 -29.53 17.89 -21.93
C ASN A 172 -30.92 18.34 -22.44
N HIS A 173 -31.96 18.20 -21.61
CA HIS A 173 -33.25 18.84 -21.85
C HIS A 173 -33.73 19.54 -20.58
N GLU A 174 -33.19 20.74 -20.35
CA GLU A 174 -34.04 21.83 -19.88
C GLU A 174 -33.96 22.95 -20.90
N HIS A 175 -35.08 23.13 -21.61
CA HIS A 175 -35.38 24.25 -22.47
C HIS A 175 -35.39 25.55 -21.65
N PRO A 176 -34.73 26.61 -22.11
CA PRO A 176 -35.27 27.96 -22.00
C PRO A 176 -36.14 28.21 -23.24
N ASP A 177 -37.41 28.51 -23.01
CA ASP A 177 -38.29 29.11 -24.02
C ASP A 177 -37.62 30.30 -24.71
N GLY A 178 -37.85 30.44 -26.02
CA GLY A 178 -37.81 31.77 -26.65
C GLY A 178 -37.15 31.90 -28.03
N SER A 179 -37.84 31.37 -29.05
CA SER A 179 -38.03 32.02 -30.38
C SER A 179 -36.88 32.22 -31.39
N SER A 180 -37.24 31.95 -32.66
CA SER A 180 -36.73 32.50 -33.94
C SER A 180 -35.44 31.88 -34.51
N SER A 181 -35.25 31.59 -35.80
CA SER A 181 -36.04 31.60 -37.03
C SER A 181 -35.22 30.93 -38.16
N SER A 182 -35.93 30.29 -39.10
CA SER A 182 -35.64 30.03 -40.53
C SER A 182 -34.28 29.55 -41.06
N GLY A 183 -34.34 28.39 -41.74
CA GLY A 183 -33.92 28.18 -43.15
C GLY A 183 -32.42 28.00 -43.39
N GLU A 184 -31.90 27.09 -44.22
CA GLU A 184 -32.37 26.41 -45.42
C GLU A 184 -31.66 25.05 -45.57
N GLU A 185 -32.26 24.15 -46.36
CA GLU A 185 -31.65 22.91 -46.81
C GLU A 185 -30.61 23.14 -47.91
N ILE A 186 -29.44 22.47 -47.83
CA ILE A 186 -28.73 21.99 -49.02
C ILE A 186 -28.24 20.56 -48.78
N ARG A 187 -28.67 19.70 -49.70
CA ARG A 187 -28.34 18.28 -49.85
C ARG A 187 -27.11 18.15 -50.75
N SER A 188 -26.06 17.46 -50.31
CA SER A 188 -25.15 16.77 -51.25
C SER A 188 -24.40 15.61 -50.61
N ASP A 189 -24.42 14.53 -51.39
CA ASP A 189 -24.03 13.15 -51.18
C ASP A 189 -22.52 12.91 -50.96
N ALA A 190 -22.18 11.81 -50.27
CA ALA A 190 -21.03 10.90 -50.51
C ALA A 190 -20.51 10.23 -49.22
N THR A 191 -20.85 8.94 -49.09
CA THR A 191 -19.96 7.83 -48.70
C THR A 191 -19.14 7.99 -47.41
N ARG A 192 -19.59 7.42 -46.28
CA ARG A 192 -18.68 7.01 -45.20
C ARG A 192 -19.03 5.67 -44.58
N LEU A 193 -18.18 4.70 -44.93
CA LEU A 193 -17.94 3.43 -44.29
C LEU A 193 -17.68 3.58 -42.78
N THR A 194 -18.12 2.54 -42.07
CA THR A 194 -17.70 2.08 -40.75
C THR A 194 -16.34 2.61 -40.29
N SER A 195 -16.32 3.33 -39.17
CA SER A 195 -15.10 3.58 -38.40
C SER A 195 -15.38 3.46 -36.90
N SER A 196 -15.09 2.27 -36.41
CA SER A 196 -14.66 1.98 -35.04
C SER A 196 -13.73 3.09 -34.53
N THR A 197 -14.22 3.91 -33.61
CA THR A 197 -13.38 4.91 -32.93
C THR A 197 -12.70 4.25 -31.74
N VAL A 198 -11.73 3.38 -32.03
CA VAL A 198 -10.55 3.25 -31.19
C VAL A 198 -9.85 4.60 -31.29
N LYS A 199 -9.96 5.45 -30.25
CA LYS A 199 -9.11 6.63 -30.15
C LYS A 199 -7.67 6.16 -29.96
N VAL A 200 -7.00 5.96 -31.08
CA VAL A 200 -5.54 5.95 -31.19
C VAL A 200 -5.05 7.24 -30.54
N ARG A 201 -4.44 7.12 -29.35
CA ARG A 201 -3.71 8.20 -28.70
C ARG A 201 -2.49 8.56 -29.54
N THR A 202 -2.67 9.47 -30.49
CA THR A 202 -1.58 10.14 -31.17
C THR A 202 -0.98 11.22 -30.27
N LYS A 203 0.27 10.98 -29.86
CA LYS A 203 1.35 11.95 -29.58
C LYS A 203 0.94 13.30 -28.97
N ASN A 204 0.95 13.36 -27.63
CA ASN A 204 1.48 14.44 -26.81
C ASN A 204 1.32 14.06 -25.31
N GLU A 205 2.16 13.17 -24.78
CA GLU A 205 2.11 12.76 -23.35
C GLU A 205 3.46 12.97 -22.63
N HIS A 206 4.11 14.12 -22.82
CA HIS A 206 5.29 14.51 -22.02
C HIS A 206 4.92 15.42 -20.83
N GLY A 207 3.77 15.19 -20.16
CA GLY A 207 3.30 16.07 -19.09
C GLY A 207 2.04 15.65 -18.33
N ARG A 208 1.69 14.36 -18.25
CA ARG A 208 0.49 13.91 -17.52
C ARG A 208 0.79 13.87 -16.01
N ALA A 209 0.08 14.70 -15.24
CA ALA A 209 0.16 14.66 -13.77
C ALA A 209 -0.27 13.29 -13.22
N PHE A 210 0.43 12.78 -12.19
CA PHE A 210 0.11 11.52 -11.52
C PHE A 210 -1.37 11.52 -11.10
N GLY A 211 -2.15 10.66 -11.74
CA GLY A 211 -3.57 10.46 -11.51
C GLY A 211 -3.82 9.24 -10.64
N ILE A 212 -5.10 9.04 -10.30
CA ILE A 212 -5.53 7.88 -9.52
C ILE A 212 -5.17 6.57 -10.24
N ASP A 213 -5.21 6.58 -11.57
CA ASP A 213 -4.86 5.45 -12.42
C ASP A 213 -3.39 5.05 -12.37
N ASP A 214 -2.49 5.89 -11.88
CA ASP A 214 -1.07 5.52 -11.80
C ASP A 214 -0.75 4.63 -10.59
N ILE A 215 -1.73 4.39 -9.70
CA ILE A 215 -1.61 3.44 -8.59
C ILE A 215 -1.84 2.02 -9.13
N LEU A 216 -0.75 1.30 -9.43
CA LEU A 216 -0.76 -0.06 -10.00
C LEU A 216 -1.65 -1.06 -9.25
N LEU A 217 -1.80 -0.91 -7.93
CA LEU A 217 -2.69 -1.76 -7.13
C LEU A 217 -4.13 -1.74 -7.66
N LEU A 218 -4.60 -0.58 -8.11
CA LEU A 218 -5.97 -0.41 -8.61
C LEU A 218 -6.17 -1.15 -9.93
N TRP A 219 -5.16 -1.18 -10.81
CA TRP A 219 -5.20 -2.04 -12.01
C TRP A 219 -5.20 -3.52 -11.66
N LYS A 220 -4.38 -3.93 -10.68
CA LYS A 220 -4.30 -5.33 -10.25
C LYS A 220 -5.65 -5.84 -9.77
N ILE A 221 -6.33 -5.13 -8.88
CA ILE A 221 -7.67 -5.54 -8.42
C ILE A 221 -8.70 -5.50 -9.55
N THR A 222 -8.68 -4.47 -10.39
CA THR A 222 -9.62 -4.35 -11.53
C THR A 222 -9.51 -5.55 -12.48
N ARG A 223 -8.29 -6.03 -12.74
CA ARG A 223 -8.03 -7.18 -13.64
C ARG A 223 -8.37 -8.54 -13.04
N LEU A 224 -8.66 -8.63 -11.74
CA LEU A 224 -9.08 -9.90 -11.13
C LEU A 224 -10.55 -10.24 -11.41
N PHE A 225 -11.33 -9.31 -11.97
CA PHE A 225 -12.76 -9.50 -12.22
C PHE A 225 -13.06 -9.40 -13.71
N ASP A 226 -13.92 -10.27 -14.22
CA ASP A 226 -14.28 -10.33 -15.65
C ASP A 226 -14.84 -9.00 -16.19
N ASN A 227 -15.64 -8.28 -15.37
CA ASN A 227 -16.20 -6.96 -15.70
C ASN A 227 -15.57 -5.84 -14.85
N GLY A 228 -14.33 -6.03 -14.38
CA GLY A 228 -13.75 -5.14 -13.38
C GLY A 228 -13.54 -3.72 -13.88
N VAL A 229 -13.19 -3.54 -15.16
CA VAL A 229 -12.96 -2.21 -15.76
C VAL A 229 -14.25 -1.42 -15.80
N GLU A 230 -15.33 -2.03 -16.31
CA GLU A 230 -16.66 -1.44 -16.40
C GLU A 230 -17.21 -1.09 -15.00
N CYS A 231 -17.04 -1.99 -14.03
CA CYS A 231 -17.46 -1.75 -12.65
C CYS A 231 -16.70 -0.58 -12.03
N ARG A 232 -15.39 -0.45 -12.31
CA ARG A 232 -14.59 0.68 -11.84
C ARG A 232 -14.97 2.00 -12.53
N GLU A 233 -15.26 1.99 -13.82
CA GLU A 233 -15.74 3.17 -14.55
C GLU A 233 -17.08 3.66 -14.00
N ALA A 234 -18.01 2.73 -13.74
CA ALA A 234 -19.30 3.06 -13.13
C ALA A 234 -19.14 3.64 -11.72
N LEU A 235 -18.25 3.05 -10.91
CA LEU A 235 -17.89 3.57 -9.59
C LEU A 235 -17.31 4.98 -9.67
N ASP A 236 -16.37 5.23 -10.58
CA ASP A 236 -15.70 6.52 -10.72
C ASP A 236 -16.68 7.63 -11.10
N ALA A 237 -17.60 7.34 -12.03
CA ALA A 237 -18.66 8.27 -12.41
C ALA A 237 -19.64 8.55 -11.26
N ILE A 238 -19.97 7.55 -10.44
CA ILE A 238 -20.78 7.77 -9.22
C ILE A 238 -20.02 8.61 -8.20
N ILE A 239 -18.73 8.33 -7.96
CA ILE A 239 -17.89 9.12 -7.05
C ILE A 239 -17.87 10.59 -7.50
N ASP A 240 -17.80 10.84 -8.81
CA ASP A 240 -17.83 12.20 -9.37
C ASP A 240 -19.20 12.87 -9.19
N ARG A 241 -20.30 12.14 -9.37
CA ARG A 241 -21.65 12.67 -9.06
C ARG A 241 -21.83 12.96 -7.57
N CYS A 242 -21.14 12.24 -6.69
CA CYS A 242 -21.16 12.43 -5.24
C CYS A 242 -20.08 13.40 -4.71
N SER A 243 -19.38 14.14 -5.58
CA SER A 243 -18.16 14.88 -5.20
C SER A 243 -18.38 16.21 -4.47
N ALA A 244 -19.63 16.67 -4.30
CA ALA A 244 -19.95 18.01 -3.81
C ALA A 244 -19.24 18.38 -2.50
N LEU A 245 -19.11 17.43 -1.56
CA LEU A 245 -18.44 17.65 -0.27
C LEU A 245 -17.03 17.07 -0.21
N GLN A 246 -16.83 15.93 -0.88
CA GLN A 246 -15.55 15.24 -0.90
C GLN A 246 -15.50 14.19 -2.02
N ASN A 247 -14.48 14.26 -2.88
CA ASN A 247 -14.19 13.20 -3.83
C ASN A 247 -13.10 12.27 -3.26
N ILE A 248 -13.40 10.97 -3.14
CA ILE A 248 -12.50 9.98 -2.53
C ILE A 248 -11.20 9.86 -3.34
N ARG A 249 -11.28 9.86 -4.68
CA ARG A 249 -10.12 9.74 -5.58
C ARG A 249 -9.24 10.97 -5.49
N GLN A 250 -9.83 12.16 -5.47
CA GLN A 250 -9.07 13.40 -5.29
C GLN A 250 -8.42 13.47 -3.89
N ALA A 251 -9.10 13.00 -2.84
CA ALA A 251 -8.54 12.97 -1.49
C ALA A 251 -7.26 12.11 -1.40
N VAL A 252 -7.23 10.95 -2.08
CA VAL A 252 -6.00 10.12 -2.21
C VAL A 252 -4.87 10.96 -2.80
N LEU A 253 -5.12 11.63 -3.94
CA LEU A 253 -4.11 12.42 -4.64
C LEU A 253 -3.65 13.64 -3.83
N GLN A 254 -4.55 14.29 -3.09
CA GLN A 254 -4.22 15.42 -2.21
C GLN A 254 -3.30 14.99 -1.06
N TYR A 255 -3.62 13.91 -0.35
CA TYR A 255 -2.75 13.41 0.72
C TYR A 255 -1.41 12.89 0.19
N ARG A 256 -1.42 12.28 -1.00
CA ARG A 256 -0.20 11.93 -1.73
C ARG A 256 0.66 13.16 -2.02
N LYS A 257 0.07 14.26 -2.48
CA LYS A 257 0.79 15.52 -2.72
C LYS A 257 1.48 16.00 -1.43
N VAL A 258 0.75 16.07 -0.32
CA VAL A 258 1.31 16.50 0.99
C VAL A 258 2.41 15.57 1.48
N PHE A 259 2.23 14.25 1.35
CA PHE A 259 3.25 13.27 1.75
C PHE A 259 4.58 13.44 0.99
N ASN A 260 4.52 13.81 -0.29
CA ASN A 260 5.69 14.00 -1.15
C ASN A 260 6.31 15.40 -1.08
N GLN A 261 5.71 16.35 -0.37
CA GLN A 261 6.28 17.69 -0.18
C GLN A 261 7.40 17.65 0.87
N GLN A 262 8.66 17.68 0.41
CA GLN A 262 9.83 17.56 1.28
C GLN A 262 9.99 18.71 2.29
N HIS A 263 9.47 19.89 1.98
CA HIS A 263 9.48 21.06 2.87
C HIS A 263 8.44 20.98 4.00
N VAL A 264 7.51 20.03 3.95
CA VAL A 264 6.50 19.82 4.99
C VAL A 264 7.10 19.01 6.14
N GLU A 265 6.77 19.39 7.38
CA GLU A 265 7.27 18.72 8.58
C GLU A 265 7.04 17.18 8.53
N PRO A 266 8.04 16.36 8.92
CA PRO A 266 7.93 14.90 8.87
C PRO A 266 6.67 14.33 9.56
N ARG A 267 6.22 14.95 10.66
CA ARG A 267 4.99 14.55 11.37
C ARG A 267 3.75 14.76 10.52
N VAL A 268 3.64 15.92 9.85
CA VAL A 268 2.52 16.24 8.96
C VAL A 268 2.51 15.30 7.75
N ARG A 269 3.68 15.00 7.18
CA ARG A 269 3.81 14.01 6.09
C ARG A 269 3.37 12.62 6.51
N ARG A 270 3.74 12.17 7.72
CA ARG A 270 3.29 10.88 8.28
C ARG A 270 1.77 10.84 8.48
N VAL A 271 1.18 11.91 9.00
CA VAL A 271 -0.28 12.03 9.15
C VAL A 271 -0.97 12.00 7.79
N ALA A 272 -0.42 12.69 6.79
CA ALA A 272 -0.91 12.68 5.42
C ALA A 272 -0.83 11.27 4.80
N LEU A 273 0.28 10.55 5.00
CA LEU A 273 0.43 9.17 4.53
C LEU A 273 -0.65 8.26 5.11
N ASN A 274 -0.84 8.32 6.44
CA ASN A 274 -1.85 7.50 7.11
C ASN A 274 -3.25 7.83 6.61
N ARG A 275 -3.61 9.12 6.53
CA ARG A 275 -4.93 9.54 6.01
C ARG A 275 -5.11 9.13 4.55
N GLY A 276 -4.10 9.33 3.71
CA GLY A 276 -4.10 8.91 2.33
C GLY A 276 -4.38 7.42 2.19
N ALA A 277 -3.69 6.59 2.97
CA ALA A 277 -3.87 5.14 2.99
C ALA A 277 -5.32 4.74 3.30
N GLU A 278 -5.99 5.42 4.23
CA GLU A 278 -7.41 5.17 4.53
C GLU A 278 -8.34 5.50 3.36
N TYR A 279 -8.09 6.61 2.64
CA TYR A 279 -8.87 6.93 1.43
C TYR A 279 -8.61 5.93 0.31
N LEU A 280 -7.36 5.48 0.15
CA LEU A 280 -7.00 4.48 -0.86
C LEU A 280 -7.65 3.13 -0.54
N GLU A 281 -7.62 2.70 0.71
CA GLU A 281 -8.30 1.48 1.15
C GLU A 281 -9.81 1.57 0.94
N ARG A 282 -10.43 2.73 1.25
CA ARG A 282 -11.87 2.94 1.01
C ARG A 282 -12.21 2.82 -0.47
N TYR A 283 -11.43 3.44 -1.35
CA TYR A 283 -11.63 3.34 -2.80
C TYR A 283 -11.41 1.90 -3.30
N PHE A 284 -10.38 1.22 -2.80
CA PHE A 284 -10.12 -0.20 -3.09
C PHE A 284 -11.30 -1.10 -2.71
N CYS A 285 -11.87 -0.93 -1.52
CA CYS A 285 -13.06 -1.68 -1.09
C CYS A 285 -14.28 -1.38 -1.97
N LEU A 286 -14.45 -0.12 -2.40
CA LEU A 286 -15.53 0.25 -3.32
C LEU A 286 -15.39 -0.39 -4.70
N ILE A 287 -14.16 -0.55 -5.23
CA ILE A 287 -13.91 -1.29 -6.47
C ILE A 287 -14.31 -2.77 -6.30
N ALA A 288 -13.87 -3.40 -5.20
CA ALA A 288 -14.25 -4.78 -4.89
C ALA A 288 -15.78 -4.94 -4.79
N PHE A 289 -16.44 -3.99 -4.12
CA PHE A 289 -17.88 -4.00 -3.95
C PHE A 289 -18.64 -3.79 -5.26
N ALA A 290 -18.19 -2.87 -6.12
CA ALA A 290 -18.76 -2.68 -7.46
C ALA A 290 -18.63 -3.97 -8.30
N ALA A 291 -17.50 -4.66 -8.23
CA ALA A 291 -17.32 -5.95 -8.91
C ALA A 291 -18.21 -7.06 -8.34
N TYR A 292 -18.38 -7.14 -7.02
CA TYR A 292 -19.34 -8.04 -6.37
C TYR A 292 -20.76 -7.79 -6.90
N LEU A 293 -21.20 -6.53 -6.87
CA LEU A 293 -22.49 -6.12 -7.41
C LEU A 293 -22.60 -6.34 -8.92
N GLY A 294 -21.50 -6.40 -9.66
CA GLY A 294 -21.45 -6.72 -11.09
C GLY A 294 -21.48 -8.21 -11.43
N SER A 295 -21.34 -9.09 -10.43
CA SER A 295 -21.26 -10.54 -10.59
C SER A 295 -22.60 -11.25 -10.31
N GLU A 296 -22.60 -12.58 -10.41
CA GLU A 296 -23.74 -13.45 -10.03
C GLU A 296 -23.94 -13.52 -8.52
N ALA A 297 -22.93 -13.14 -7.74
CA ALA A 297 -22.97 -13.14 -6.28
C ALA A 297 -24.15 -12.35 -5.72
N PHE A 298 -24.47 -11.24 -6.37
CA PHE A 298 -25.53 -10.33 -5.93
C PHE A 298 -26.91 -10.68 -6.51
N ASP A 299 -27.01 -11.64 -7.43
CA ASP A 299 -28.28 -11.97 -8.10
C ASP A 299 -29.37 -12.30 -7.07
N GLY A 300 -29.02 -13.04 -6.01
CA GLY A 300 -29.97 -13.45 -4.97
C GLY A 300 -30.68 -12.25 -4.31
N PHE A 301 -29.99 -11.12 -4.17
CA PHE A 301 -30.56 -9.89 -3.62
C PHE A 301 -31.43 -9.13 -4.63
N CYS A 302 -31.29 -9.42 -5.92
CA CYS A 302 -32.16 -8.93 -7.00
C CYS A 302 -33.35 -9.87 -7.29
N GLY A 303 -33.55 -10.93 -6.49
CA GLY A 303 -34.59 -11.94 -6.71
C GLY A 303 -34.27 -12.92 -7.85
N GLN A 304 -33.00 -13.01 -8.26
CA GLN A 304 -32.50 -13.91 -9.31
C GLN A 304 -31.47 -14.87 -8.70
N GLY A 305 -31.29 -16.10 -9.19
CA GLY A 305 -30.25 -17.01 -8.68
C GLY A 305 -30.62 -17.86 -7.43
N GLU A 306 -29.71 -18.78 -7.08
CA GLU A 306 -30.02 -19.92 -6.18
C GLU A 306 -29.69 -19.68 -4.70
N CYS A 307 -28.80 -18.73 -4.37
CA CYS A 307 -28.35 -18.47 -3.00
C CYS A 307 -28.04 -16.99 -2.75
N LEU A 308 -28.28 -16.53 -1.52
CA LEU A 308 -27.87 -15.20 -1.05
C LEU A 308 -26.40 -15.23 -0.63
N MET A 309 -25.51 -14.80 -1.53
CA MET A 309 -24.09 -14.62 -1.21
C MET A 309 -23.83 -13.19 -0.77
N THR A 310 -23.37 -12.97 0.46
CA THR A 310 -23.02 -11.63 0.98
C THR A 310 -21.68 -11.14 0.40
N PHE A 311 -21.44 -9.83 0.44
CA PHE A 311 -20.16 -9.24 0.10
C PHE A 311 -19.06 -9.72 1.05
N GLU A 312 -19.37 -9.85 2.34
CA GLU A 312 -18.45 -10.41 3.32
C GLU A 312 -18.01 -11.82 2.93
N ASP A 313 -18.94 -12.74 2.67
CA ASP A 313 -18.62 -14.12 2.28
C ASP A 313 -17.88 -14.17 0.94
N TRP A 314 -18.34 -13.38 -0.04
CA TRP A 314 -17.73 -13.28 -1.34
C TRP A 314 -16.28 -12.77 -1.26
N LEU A 315 -16.00 -11.80 -0.39
CA LEU A 315 -14.65 -11.28 -0.19
C LEU A 315 -13.76 -12.27 0.58
N HIS A 316 -14.32 -13.02 1.53
CA HIS A 316 -13.57 -14.07 2.26
C HIS A 316 -13.08 -15.19 1.35
N GLN A 317 -13.81 -15.50 0.29
CA GLN A 317 -13.40 -16.48 -0.72
C GLN A 317 -12.24 -15.99 -1.63
N ARG A 318 -11.76 -14.76 -1.45
CA ARG A 318 -10.75 -14.10 -2.30
C ARG A 318 -9.55 -13.60 -1.46
N PRO A 319 -8.71 -14.52 -0.95
CA PRO A 319 -7.60 -14.17 -0.06
C PRO A 319 -6.58 -13.20 -0.71
N GLU A 320 -6.42 -13.22 -2.02
CA GLU A 320 -5.59 -12.30 -2.78
C GLU A 320 -6.06 -10.84 -2.66
N ILE A 321 -7.38 -10.60 -2.58
CA ILE A 321 -7.95 -9.26 -2.39
C ILE A 321 -7.74 -8.79 -0.95
N LEU A 322 -7.91 -9.69 0.02
CA LEU A 322 -7.64 -9.40 1.43
C LEU A 322 -6.15 -9.10 1.69
N ALA A 323 -5.25 -9.80 1.01
CA ALA A 323 -3.81 -9.54 1.05
C ALA A 323 -3.47 -8.17 0.44
N MET A 324 -4.07 -7.82 -0.70
CA MET A 324 -3.92 -6.50 -1.32
C MET A 324 -4.45 -5.38 -0.42
N LYS A 325 -5.62 -5.52 0.18
CA LYS A 325 -6.17 -4.60 1.18
C LYS A 325 -5.22 -4.40 2.35
N SER A 326 -4.71 -5.49 2.92
CA SER A 326 -3.74 -5.47 4.03
C SER A 326 -2.44 -4.76 3.64
N SER A 327 -2.00 -4.90 2.39
CA SER A 327 -0.79 -4.24 1.91
C SER A 327 -0.87 -2.71 1.94
N ILE A 328 -2.07 -2.13 1.71
CA ILE A 328 -2.31 -0.68 1.81
C ILE A 328 -1.99 -0.18 3.22
N ARG A 329 -2.40 -0.93 4.25
CA ARG A 329 -2.16 -0.58 5.66
C ARG A 329 -0.74 -0.85 6.12
N LEU A 330 -0.16 -1.99 5.71
CA LEU A 330 1.15 -2.43 6.17
C LEU A 330 2.29 -1.67 5.50
N ARG A 331 2.11 -1.25 4.24
CA ARG A 331 3.15 -0.55 3.46
C ARG A 331 2.56 0.59 2.63
N PRO A 332 1.89 1.58 3.24
CA PRO A 332 1.22 2.67 2.51
C PRO A 332 2.20 3.47 1.64
N GLY A 333 3.46 3.58 2.06
CA GLY A 333 4.52 4.23 1.28
C GLY A 333 4.61 3.72 -0.17
N ARG A 334 4.38 2.42 -0.43
CA ARG A 334 4.47 1.85 -1.78
C ARG A 334 3.47 2.44 -2.78
N PHE A 335 2.36 3.01 -2.31
CA PHE A 335 1.30 3.55 -3.17
C PHE A 335 1.31 5.08 -3.22
N PHE A 336 1.91 5.69 -2.21
CA PHE A 336 1.95 7.15 -2.03
C PHE A 336 3.30 7.74 -2.41
N THR A 337 4.38 6.96 -2.37
CA THR A 337 5.66 7.36 -2.94
C THR A 337 5.52 7.45 -4.45
N VAL A 338 5.95 8.57 -5.01
CA VAL A 338 6.01 8.73 -6.45
C VAL A 338 7.09 7.77 -6.98
N PRO A 339 6.78 6.85 -7.93
CA PRO A 339 7.84 6.15 -8.67
C PRO A 339 8.75 7.20 -9.31
N GLU A 340 10.07 7.02 -9.25
CA GLU A 340 11.08 7.96 -9.77
C GLU A 340 10.73 8.47 -11.20
N GLU A 341 10.09 7.61 -11.99
CA GLU A 341 9.59 7.82 -13.36
C GLU A 341 8.40 8.81 -13.51
N LEU A 342 7.56 9.01 -12.48
CA LEU A 342 6.47 10.02 -12.50
C LEU A 342 6.82 11.28 -11.69
N ARG A 343 7.92 11.25 -10.91
CA ARG A 343 8.65 12.48 -10.58
C ARG A 343 9.16 13.10 -11.87
N ALA A 344 9.52 12.30 -12.87
CA ALA A 344 10.01 12.78 -14.16
C ALA A 344 9.05 13.76 -14.88
N SER A 345 7.72 13.64 -14.86
CA SER A 345 6.90 14.61 -15.60
C SER A 345 6.91 16.06 -15.03
N LEU A 346 7.24 16.24 -13.75
CA LEU A 346 7.35 17.57 -13.10
C LEU A 346 8.77 17.87 -12.59
N GLU A 347 9.65 16.87 -12.61
CA GLU A 347 11.03 16.88 -12.12
C GLU A 347 12.01 16.08 -13.03
N SER A 348 11.70 15.77 -14.31
CA SER A 348 12.62 15.10 -15.27
C SER A 348 13.76 16.00 -15.75
N GLN A 349 14.09 17.02 -14.97
CA GLN A 349 15.37 17.66 -15.10
C GLN A 349 16.25 17.41 -13.86
N HIS A 350 15.80 16.64 -12.86
CA HIS A 350 16.55 16.44 -11.62
C HIS A 350 16.57 15.03 -11.01
N GLY A 351 15.55 14.17 -11.06
CA GLY A 351 15.56 12.89 -10.30
C GLY A 351 16.63 11.87 -10.76
N ASP A 352 16.50 11.34 -11.97
CA ASP A 352 17.52 10.47 -12.57
C ASP A 352 18.85 11.21 -12.71
N ALA A 353 18.82 12.51 -13.02
CA ALA A 353 20.02 13.33 -13.06
C ALA A 353 20.69 13.48 -11.69
N VAL A 354 19.97 13.40 -10.56
CA VAL A 354 20.51 13.48 -9.19
C VAL A 354 20.99 12.12 -8.73
N MET A 355 20.26 11.04 -8.98
CA MET A 355 20.75 9.67 -8.70
C MET A 355 21.99 9.37 -9.57
N GLU A 356 21.92 9.69 -10.86
CA GLU A 356 23.04 9.62 -11.78
C GLU A 356 24.13 10.66 -11.43
N ALA A 357 23.81 11.87 -10.95
CA ALA A 357 24.81 12.84 -10.50
C ALA A 357 25.50 12.38 -9.23
N ILE A 358 24.80 11.75 -8.28
CA ILE A 358 25.39 11.20 -7.06
C ILE A 358 26.34 10.06 -7.45
N VAL A 359 25.88 9.15 -8.31
CA VAL A 359 26.74 8.10 -8.86
C VAL A 359 27.92 8.69 -9.67
N LYS A 360 27.71 9.75 -10.45
CA LYS A 360 28.76 10.47 -11.21
C LYS A 360 29.64 11.36 -10.32
N ALA A 361 29.24 11.67 -9.08
CA ALA A 361 29.96 12.50 -8.12
C ALA A 361 30.69 11.68 -7.07
N ARG A 362 30.39 10.37 -6.98
CA ARG A 362 31.17 9.41 -6.17
C ARG A 362 32.65 9.59 -6.44
N ASN A 363 33.40 9.69 -5.36
CA ASN A 363 34.84 9.97 -5.36
C ASN A 363 35.62 8.99 -4.47
N GLY A 364 34.98 7.87 -4.10
CA GLY A 364 35.63 6.78 -3.39
C GLY A 364 36.73 6.14 -4.22
N SER A 365 37.69 5.52 -3.54
CA SER A 365 38.81 4.79 -4.15
C SER A 365 38.38 3.55 -4.95
N VAL A 366 37.30 2.90 -4.52
CA VAL A 366 36.69 1.72 -5.12
C VAL A 366 35.24 2.03 -5.51
N LEU A 367 34.48 2.66 -4.62
CA LEU A 367 33.15 3.21 -4.94
C LEU A 367 33.31 4.58 -5.63
N GLY A 368 33.86 4.54 -6.84
CA GLY A 368 34.22 5.72 -7.62
C GLY A 368 33.10 6.23 -8.53
N LYS A 369 33.44 7.26 -9.31
CA LYS A 369 32.55 7.91 -10.27
C LYS A 369 31.95 6.90 -11.25
N GLY A 370 30.63 6.92 -11.39
CA GLY A 370 29.90 6.03 -12.29
C GLY A 370 29.65 4.63 -11.73
N SER A 371 30.12 4.32 -10.52
CA SER A 371 29.95 3.00 -9.91
C SER A 371 28.67 2.90 -9.06
N ILE A 372 28.04 1.74 -9.07
CA ILE A 372 26.84 1.40 -8.30
C ILE A 372 27.08 0.17 -7.42
N LEU A 373 26.39 0.12 -6.28
CA LEU A 373 26.27 -1.09 -5.47
C LEU A 373 24.97 -1.78 -5.80
N LYS A 374 25.06 -2.99 -6.34
CA LYS A 374 23.92 -3.77 -6.77
C LYS A 374 23.75 -5.02 -5.91
N MET A 375 22.53 -5.27 -5.45
CA MET A 375 22.16 -6.44 -4.69
C MET A 375 22.49 -7.70 -5.50
N TYR A 376 23.19 -8.65 -4.89
CA TYR A 376 23.62 -9.85 -5.58
C TYR A 376 22.49 -10.85 -5.85
N PHE A 377 21.39 -10.78 -5.08
CA PHE A 377 20.19 -11.56 -5.33
C PHE A 377 19.39 -10.96 -6.48
N PHE A 378 19.06 -11.77 -7.48
CA PHE A 378 18.26 -11.35 -8.64
C PHE A 378 17.18 -12.38 -9.02
N PRO A 379 16.09 -11.94 -9.67
CA PRO A 379 15.03 -12.83 -10.11
C PRO A 379 15.54 -13.91 -11.08
N GLY A 380 15.14 -15.16 -10.87
CA GLY A 380 15.58 -16.29 -11.70
C GLY A 380 16.81 -17.05 -11.15
N GLN A 381 17.36 -16.62 -10.02
CA GLN A 381 18.37 -17.39 -9.30
C GLN A 381 17.74 -18.70 -8.76
N ARG A 382 17.95 -19.82 -9.47
CA ARG A 382 17.38 -21.13 -9.15
C ARG A 382 17.79 -21.59 -7.75
N THR A 383 16.87 -21.92 -6.85
CA THR A 383 17.19 -22.75 -5.69
C THR A 383 17.51 -24.15 -6.21
N SER A 384 18.58 -24.79 -5.71
CA SER A 384 18.92 -26.14 -6.18
C SER A 384 17.77 -27.11 -5.89
N SER A 385 17.66 -28.19 -6.66
CA SER A 385 16.57 -29.15 -6.56
C SER A 385 16.62 -30.06 -5.33
N HIS A 386 17.68 -30.03 -4.51
CA HIS A 386 17.88 -31.05 -3.46
C HIS A 386 18.27 -30.54 -2.07
N ILE A 387 18.94 -29.38 -1.92
CA ILE A 387 19.30 -28.83 -0.60
C ILE A 387 18.85 -27.36 -0.54
N GLN A 388 17.79 -27.09 0.21
CA GLN A 388 17.23 -25.75 0.36
C GLN A 388 17.71 -25.12 1.66
N ILE A 389 18.67 -24.20 1.56
CA ILE A 389 19.17 -23.42 2.69
C ILE A 389 18.74 -21.97 2.47
N ARG A 390 17.94 -21.45 3.39
CA ARG A 390 17.37 -20.11 3.27
C ARG A 390 18.48 -19.06 3.24
N GLY A 391 18.56 -18.28 2.17
CA GLY A 391 19.58 -17.25 2.00
C GLY A 391 20.91 -17.77 1.45
N ALA A 392 21.04 -19.06 1.14
CA ALA A 392 22.18 -19.63 0.40
C ALA A 392 21.70 -20.22 -0.93
N PRO A 393 21.85 -19.49 -2.05
CA PRO A 393 21.41 -19.99 -3.35
C PRO A 393 22.34 -21.09 -3.87
N HIS A 394 21.81 -21.94 -4.76
CA HIS A 394 22.60 -22.89 -5.58
C HIS A 394 23.40 -23.90 -4.73
N VAL A 395 22.92 -24.25 -3.53
CA VAL A 395 23.60 -25.25 -2.69
C VAL A 395 23.52 -26.62 -3.33
N PHE A 396 24.66 -27.23 -3.61
CA PHE A 396 24.75 -28.57 -4.19
C PHE A 396 25.81 -29.38 -3.45
N LYS A 397 25.49 -30.66 -3.16
CA LYS A 397 26.42 -31.62 -2.58
C LYS A 397 26.87 -32.58 -3.67
N VAL A 398 28.17 -32.82 -3.77
CA VAL A 398 28.72 -33.81 -4.71
C VAL A 398 28.57 -35.21 -4.11
N ASP A 399 27.90 -36.11 -4.82
CA ASP A 399 27.68 -37.48 -4.36
C ASP A 399 29.01 -38.22 -4.19
N GLY A 400 29.16 -38.91 -3.05
CA GLY A 400 30.39 -39.65 -2.70
C GLY A 400 31.54 -38.80 -2.13
N TYR A 401 31.41 -37.46 -2.07
CA TYR A 401 32.45 -36.57 -1.58
C TYR A 401 31.93 -35.56 -0.54
N PRO A 402 32.74 -35.16 0.46
CA PRO A 402 32.38 -34.10 1.42
C PRO A 402 32.55 -32.70 0.81
N VAL A 403 32.10 -32.51 -0.43
CA VAL A 403 32.28 -31.28 -1.22
C VAL A 403 30.92 -30.68 -1.52
N TYR A 404 30.80 -29.38 -1.26
CA TYR A 404 29.59 -28.60 -1.48
C TYR A 404 29.91 -27.36 -2.30
N SER A 405 28.99 -26.94 -3.17
CA SER A 405 29.04 -25.65 -3.86
C SER A 405 27.84 -24.79 -3.46
N MET A 406 28.01 -23.47 -3.43
CA MET A 406 26.92 -22.52 -3.21
C MET A 406 27.25 -21.20 -3.92
N ALA A 407 26.22 -20.42 -4.25
CA ALA A 407 26.40 -19.00 -4.59
C ALA A 407 26.66 -18.18 -3.33
N THR A 408 27.09 -16.91 -3.48
CA THR A 408 27.29 -16.00 -2.34
C THR A 408 26.02 -15.92 -1.48
N PRO A 409 26.06 -16.36 -0.20
CA PRO A 409 24.90 -16.39 0.67
C PRO A 409 24.66 -15.03 1.34
N THR A 410 23.51 -14.85 1.99
CA THR A 410 23.37 -13.84 3.06
C THR A 410 24.13 -14.28 4.31
N ILE A 411 24.35 -13.38 5.27
CA ILE A 411 24.95 -13.77 6.57
C ILE A 411 24.12 -14.87 7.25
N ILE A 412 22.78 -14.77 7.18
CA ILE A 412 21.87 -15.80 7.69
C ILE A 412 22.07 -17.11 6.91
N GLY A 413 22.13 -17.06 5.57
CA GLY A 413 22.36 -18.25 4.75
C GLY A 413 23.69 -18.94 5.03
N ALA A 414 24.75 -18.18 5.29
CA ALA A 414 26.04 -18.72 5.71
C ALA A 414 25.92 -19.46 7.07
N LYS A 415 25.24 -18.85 8.05
CA LYS A 415 24.97 -19.51 9.36
C LYS A 415 24.22 -20.82 9.19
N GLU A 416 23.14 -20.81 8.41
CA GLU A 416 22.32 -21.99 8.14
C GLU A 416 23.13 -23.08 7.42
N MET A 417 23.99 -22.72 6.47
CA MET A 417 24.89 -23.66 5.80
C MET A 417 25.88 -24.32 6.76
N LEU A 418 26.51 -23.52 7.62
CA LEU A 418 27.46 -24.05 8.61
C LEU A 418 26.78 -24.92 9.67
N ALA A 419 25.57 -24.55 10.08
CA ALA A 419 24.76 -25.37 10.97
C ALA A 419 24.37 -26.71 10.31
N TYR A 420 23.94 -26.68 9.05
CA TYR A 420 23.63 -27.87 8.25
C TYR A 420 24.84 -28.82 8.12
N LEU A 421 26.04 -28.27 7.98
CA LEU A 421 27.29 -29.05 7.92
C LEU A 421 27.78 -29.54 9.29
N GLY A 422 27.10 -29.19 10.38
CA GLY A 422 27.51 -29.58 11.73
C GLY A 422 28.78 -28.86 12.22
N ALA A 423 29.07 -27.67 11.70
CA ALA A 423 30.29 -26.94 12.03
C ALA A 423 30.27 -26.27 13.40
N LYS A 424 29.11 -26.18 14.05
CA LYS A 424 28.97 -25.52 15.35
C LYS A 424 29.58 -26.38 16.47
N VAL A 425 30.51 -25.82 17.23
CA VAL A 425 31.13 -26.48 18.37
C VAL A 425 30.12 -26.53 19.53
N ASN A 426 29.84 -27.72 20.05
CA ASN A 426 28.99 -27.92 21.22
C ASN A 426 29.85 -28.52 22.35
N ALA A 427 29.45 -28.29 23.62
CA ALA A 427 30.17 -28.80 24.79
C ALA A 427 30.37 -30.33 24.70
N GLY A 428 31.58 -30.77 24.36
CA GLY A 428 31.98 -32.17 24.25
C GLY A 428 32.29 -32.70 22.85
N PHE A 429 31.95 -31.98 21.77
CA PHE A 429 32.23 -32.40 20.39
C PHE A 429 32.84 -31.25 19.56
N SER A 430 34.00 -31.49 18.94
CA SER A 430 34.53 -30.57 17.93
C SER A 430 33.60 -30.60 16.71
N GLY A 431 33.03 -29.43 16.37
CA GLY A 431 32.21 -29.30 15.16
C GLY A 431 32.98 -29.72 13.91
N GLN A 432 32.28 -30.19 12.88
CA GLN A 432 32.88 -30.54 11.60
C GLN A 432 33.67 -29.35 11.04
N LYS A 433 34.96 -29.53 10.75
CA LYS A 433 35.77 -28.48 10.12
C LYS A 433 35.22 -28.21 8.72
N VAL A 434 34.87 -26.96 8.44
CA VAL A 434 34.38 -26.53 7.13
C VAL A 434 35.33 -25.49 6.54
N VAL A 435 35.83 -25.75 5.33
CA VAL A 435 36.64 -24.80 4.58
C VAL A 435 35.77 -24.14 3.52
N VAL A 436 35.62 -22.83 3.60
CA VAL A 436 34.91 -22.00 2.63
C VAL A 436 35.94 -21.32 1.75
N THR A 437 36.05 -21.76 0.50
CA THR A 437 36.90 -21.13 -0.51
C THR A 437 36.04 -20.26 -1.41
N ASP A 438 36.19 -18.94 -1.30
CA ASP A 438 35.50 -17.99 -2.16
C ASP A 438 36.32 -17.74 -3.43
N LEU A 439 35.78 -18.19 -4.57
CA LEU A 439 36.44 -18.14 -5.86
C LEU A 439 36.21 -16.83 -6.63
N ARG A 440 35.60 -15.82 -5.99
CA ARG A 440 35.14 -14.63 -6.68
C ARG A 440 36.22 -13.56 -6.85
N GLU A 441 36.43 -13.13 -8.09
CA GLU A 441 37.32 -12.00 -8.45
C GLU A 441 36.73 -10.61 -8.13
N GLU A 442 35.41 -10.49 -8.06
CA GLU A 442 34.71 -9.22 -7.81
C GLU A 442 34.62 -8.91 -6.32
N ALA A 443 34.85 -7.66 -5.91
CA ALA A 443 34.64 -7.22 -4.54
C ALA A 443 33.16 -7.35 -4.10
N VAL A 444 32.93 -7.90 -2.91
CA VAL A 444 31.62 -8.05 -2.27
C VAL A 444 31.61 -7.29 -0.95
N VAL A 445 30.48 -6.68 -0.63
CA VAL A 445 30.22 -6.09 0.69
C VAL A 445 28.85 -6.53 1.20
N TYR A 446 28.75 -6.78 2.50
CA TYR A 446 27.48 -7.06 3.15
C TYR A 446 26.93 -5.77 3.76
N ILE A 447 25.69 -5.44 3.42
CA ILE A 447 24.93 -4.33 4.01
C ILE A 447 23.64 -4.93 4.58
N ASN A 448 23.38 -4.74 5.88
CA ASN A 448 22.24 -5.34 6.57
C ASN A 448 22.17 -6.87 6.38
N GLY A 449 23.34 -7.53 6.34
CA GLY A 449 23.47 -8.97 6.12
C GLY A 449 23.19 -9.46 4.70
N THR A 450 22.95 -8.57 3.74
CA THR A 450 22.73 -8.88 2.32
C THR A 450 23.97 -8.53 1.49
N PRO A 451 24.44 -9.42 0.60
CA PRO A 451 25.60 -9.16 -0.26
C PRO A 451 25.28 -8.22 -1.44
N PHE A 452 26.17 -7.26 -1.66
CA PHE A 452 26.18 -6.31 -2.77
C PHE A 452 27.50 -6.40 -3.55
N VAL A 453 27.42 -6.11 -4.84
CA VAL A 453 28.55 -6.13 -5.78
C VAL A 453 28.68 -4.79 -6.48
N LEU A 454 29.91 -4.45 -6.85
CA LEU A 454 30.21 -3.22 -7.59
C LEU A 454 29.91 -3.39 -9.08
N ARG A 455 29.20 -2.43 -9.69
CA ARG A 455 28.88 -2.40 -11.13
C ARG A 455 29.06 -0.99 -11.69
N GLU A 456 29.10 -0.84 -13.00
CA GLU A 456 29.03 0.47 -13.64
C GLU A 456 27.57 0.84 -13.94
N LEU A 457 27.22 2.11 -13.78
CA LEU A 457 25.85 2.59 -13.99
C LEU A 457 25.34 2.39 -15.42
N ASN A 458 26.21 2.59 -16.41
CA ASN A 458 25.91 2.39 -17.83
C ASN A 458 25.89 0.90 -18.23
N LYS A 459 26.42 0.01 -17.38
CA LYS A 459 26.53 -1.44 -17.62
C LYS A 459 26.20 -2.24 -16.36
N PRO A 460 24.99 -2.08 -15.80
CA PRO A 460 24.69 -2.53 -14.44
C PRO A 460 24.54 -4.06 -14.31
N VAL A 461 24.54 -4.78 -15.44
CA VAL A 461 24.51 -6.25 -15.52
C VAL A 461 25.86 -6.87 -15.93
N GLU A 462 26.81 -6.07 -16.44
CA GLU A 462 28.14 -6.58 -16.81
C GLU A 462 29.02 -6.72 -15.56
N THR A 463 29.79 -7.80 -15.48
CA THR A 463 30.77 -7.99 -14.41
C THR A 463 31.98 -7.10 -14.63
N LEU A 464 32.55 -6.56 -13.54
CA LEU A 464 33.81 -5.83 -13.60
C LEU A 464 34.95 -6.83 -13.81
N LYS A 465 35.81 -6.55 -14.78
CA LYS A 465 36.89 -7.46 -15.18
C LYS A 465 38.17 -7.12 -14.44
N HIS A 466 38.72 -8.08 -13.70
CA HIS A 466 39.95 -7.91 -12.93
C HIS A 466 40.94 -9.04 -13.25
N VAL A 467 41.40 -9.09 -14.50
CA VAL A 467 42.25 -10.16 -15.01
C VAL A 467 43.50 -10.36 -14.14
N GLY A 468 43.63 -11.56 -13.57
CA GLY A 468 44.75 -11.95 -12.72
C GLY A 468 44.81 -11.33 -11.33
N ILE A 469 43.70 -10.81 -10.80
CA ILE A 469 43.64 -10.30 -9.42
C ILE A 469 43.90 -11.41 -8.39
N THR A 470 44.61 -11.09 -7.30
CA THR A 470 44.93 -12.04 -6.22
C THR A 470 44.00 -11.86 -5.02
N GLY A 471 43.87 -12.89 -4.18
CA GLY A 471 43.04 -12.85 -2.97
C GLY A 471 43.27 -11.61 -2.09
N PRO A 472 44.53 -11.33 -1.67
CA PRO A 472 44.83 -10.15 -0.85
C PRO A 472 44.45 -8.82 -1.51
N VAL A 473 44.51 -8.72 -2.83
CA VAL A 473 44.11 -7.50 -3.55
C VAL A 473 42.58 -7.35 -3.55
N VAL A 474 41.83 -8.44 -3.74
CA VAL A 474 40.36 -8.41 -3.63
C VAL A 474 39.94 -8.03 -2.21
N GLU A 475 40.53 -8.63 -1.19
CA GLU A 475 40.23 -8.32 0.22
C GLU A 475 40.56 -6.86 0.56
N HIS A 476 41.67 -6.33 0.03
CA HIS A 476 42.01 -4.92 0.17
C HIS A 476 40.96 -4.02 -0.52
N MET A 477 40.50 -4.39 -1.72
CA MET A 477 39.42 -3.67 -2.41
C MET A 477 38.10 -3.71 -1.62
N GLU A 478 37.75 -4.82 -0.98
CA GLU A 478 36.56 -4.95 -0.14
C GLU A 478 36.65 -4.07 1.12
N ALA A 479 37.81 -4.01 1.76
CA ALA A 479 38.06 -3.11 2.89
C ALA A 479 37.94 -1.63 2.47
N ARG A 480 38.55 -1.26 1.34
CA ARG A 480 38.42 0.09 0.76
C ARG A 480 36.98 0.42 0.37
N LEU A 481 36.25 -0.53 -0.22
CA LEU A 481 34.84 -0.37 -0.58
C LEU A 481 33.97 -0.10 0.66
N LYS A 482 34.18 -0.86 1.75
CA LYS A 482 33.54 -0.61 3.04
C LYS A 482 33.82 0.81 3.54
N GLU A 483 35.07 1.26 3.50
CA GLU A 483 35.43 2.62 3.93
C GLU A 483 34.75 3.70 3.08
N ASP A 484 34.70 3.52 1.75
CA ASP A 484 34.04 4.45 0.84
C ASP A 484 32.52 4.52 1.12
N ILE A 485 31.87 3.37 1.36
CA ILE A 485 30.45 3.29 1.78
C ILE A 485 30.22 4.07 3.08
N LEU A 486 31.03 3.79 4.11
CA LEU A 486 30.90 4.47 5.39
C LEU A 486 31.14 5.98 5.27
N SER A 487 32.02 6.40 4.35
CA SER A 487 32.25 7.82 4.05
C SER A 487 31.03 8.47 3.40
N GLU A 488 30.46 7.84 2.37
CA GLU A 488 29.25 8.32 1.69
C GLU A 488 28.08 8.43 2.68
N VAL A 489 27.85 7.39 3.49
CA VAL A 489 26.81 7.33 4.53
C VAL A 489 26.95 8.43 5.57
N ARG A 490 28.19 8.75 6.01
CA ARG A 490 28.43 9.86 6.95
C ARG A 490 28.09 11.21 6.33
N GLN A 491 28.40 11.40 5.05
CA GLN A 491 28.13 12.66 4.34
C GLN A 491 26.64 12.87 4.05
N SER A 492 25.91 11.78 3.81
CA SER A 492 24.50 11.78 3.45
C SER A 492 23.53 11.69 4.65
N GLY A 493 24.04 11.71 5.88
CA GLY A 493 23.20 11.64 7.09
C GLY A 493 22.58 10.26 7.33
N GLY A 494 23.25 9.18 6.90
CA GLY A 494 22.84 7.80 7.14
C GLY A 494 22.13 7.11 5.96
N GLN A 495 21.96 7.77 4.81
CA GLN A 495 21.28 7.20 3.64
C GLN A 495 22.23 6.92 2.48
N MET A 496 22.06 5.80 1.80
CA MET A 496 22.87 5.49 0.62
C MET A 496 22.03 4.95 -0.53
N LEU A 497 22.45 5.28 -1.75
CA LEU A 497 21.85 4.78 -2.97
C LEU A 497 22.41 3.39 -3.31
N LEU A 498 21.53 2.39 -3.20
CA LEU A 498 21.76 0.99 -3.58
C LEU A 498 20.94 0.64 -4.82
N HIS A 499 21.19 -0.52 -5.44
CA HIS A 499 20.50 -0.95 -6.65
C HIS A 499 20.09 -2.42 -6.53
N CYS A 500 19.00 -2.82 -7.17
CA CYS A 500 18.57 -4.23 -7.28
C CYS A 500 18.07 -4.55 -8.69
N GLU A 501 18.00 -5.84 -9.04
CA GLU A 501 17.32 -6.26 -10.26
C GLU A 501 15.83 -6.48 -10.00
N GLU A 502 14.98 -5.85 -10.80
CA GLU A 502 13.56 -6.12 -10.84
C GLU A 502 13.22 -6.84 -12.15
N TYR A 503 12.50 -7.95 -12.04
CA TYR A 503 12.01 -8.69 -13.20
C TYR A 503 10.56 -8.33 -13.44
N ASN A 504 10.26 -7.91 -14.66
CA ASN A 504 8.91 -7.64 -15.11
C ASN A 504 8.34 -8.89 -15.80
N PRO A 505 7.39 -9.61 -15.18
CA PRO A 505 6.82 -10.82 -15.77
C PRO A 505 6.00 -10.55 -17.03
N SER A 506 5.55 -9.32 -17.22
CA SER A 506 4.73 -8.89 -18.36
C SER A 506 5.56 -8.64 -19.61
N SER A 507 6.80 -8.16 -19.45
CA SER A 507 7.73 -7.91 -20.55
C SER A 507 8.85 -8.95 -20.67
N ASN A 508 8.96 -9.88 -19.71
CA ASN A 508 10.06 -10.85 -19.61
C ASN A 508 11.44 -10.16 -19.62
N GLN A 509 11.52 -8.95 -19.05
CA GLN A 509 12.73 -8.14 -19.00
C GLN A 509 13.12 -7.87 -17.55
N SER A 510 14.42 -7.90 -17.27
CA SER A 510 14.99 -7.44 -16.02
C SER A 510 15.55 -6.04 -16.18
N SER A 511 15.26 -5.14 -15.24
CA SER A 511 15.85 -3.81 -15.14
C SER A 511 16.59 -3.65 -13.81
N VAL A 512 17.61 -2.79 -13.78
CA VAL A 512 18.31 -2.44 -12.55
C VAL A 512 17.74 -1.13 -12.04
N VAL A 513 17.24 -1.14 -10.80
CA VAL A 513 16.55 0.00 -10.19
C VAL A 513 17.33 0.46 -8.95
N GLY A 514 17.54 1.77 -8.83
CA GLY A 514 18.15 2.39 -7.65
C GLY A 514 17.14 2.64 -6.54
N TYR A 515 17.52 2.44 -5.28
CA TYR A 515 16.71 2.71 -4.10
C TYR A 515 17.56 3.23 -2.93
N TRP A 516 16.96 4.09 -2.11
CA TRP A 516 17.59 4.64 -0.91
C TRP A 516 17.41 3.70 0.28
N GLU A 517 18.49 3.43 0.99
CA GLU A 517 18.50 2.62 2.21
C GLU A 517 19.16 3.39 3.35
N ASN A 518 18.67 3.24 4.57
CA ASN A 518 19.37 3.75 5.75
C ASN A 518 20.43 2.72 6.16
N ILE A 519 21.69 3.14 6.25
CA ILE A 519 22.82 2.28 6.57
C ILE A 519 23.47 2.79 7.86
N PHE A 520 23.64 1.90 8.84
CA PHE A 520 24.45 2.17 10.01
C PHE A 520 25.84 1.56 9.85
N ALA A 521 26.83 2.10 10.56
CA ALA A 521 28.21 1.67 10.41
C ALA A 521 28.42 0.19 10.74
N ASP A 522 27.69 -0.32 11.73
CA ASP A 522 27.76 -1.71 12.20
C ASP A 522 27.17 -2.71 11.20
N ASP A 523 26.36 -2.24 10.26
CA ASP A 523 25.66 -3.06 9.28
C ASP A 523 26.49 -3.32 8.00
N VAL A 524 27.64 -2.66 7.85
CA VAL A 524 28.54 -2.80 6.69
C VAL A 524 29.71 -3.72 7.04
N LYS A 525 29.78 -4.89 6.40
CA LYS A 525 30.83 -5.90 6.67
C LYS A 525 31.48 -6.41 5.39
N THR A 526 32.79 -6.64 5.44
CA THR A 526 33.49 -7.40 4.39
C THR A 526 33.24 -8.90 4.56
N PRO A 527 33.41 -9.73 3.51
CA PRO A 527 33.37 -11.18 3.65
C PRO A 527 34.30 -11.71 4.74
N ALA A 528 35.54 -11.21 4.82
CA ALA A 528 36.49 -11.59 5.86
C ALA A 528 35.95 -11.32 7.27
N GLU A 529 35.35 -10.14 7.51
CA GLU A 529 34.72 -9.80 8.80
C GLU A 529 33.52 -10.68 9.12
N VAL A 530 32.69 -11.00 8.11
CA VAL A 530 31.55 -11.90 8.28
C VAL A 530 32.02 -13.27 8.74
N TYR A 531 32.97 -13.89 8.03
CA TYR A 531 33.43 -15.23 8.38
C TYR A 531 34.32 -15.25 9.64
N ALA A 532 35.03 -14.17 9.96
CA ALA A 532 35.69 -14.02 11.25
C ALA A 532 34.67 -13.99 12.40
N THR A 533 33.59 -13.20 12.26
CA THR A 533 32.49 -13.15 13.24
C THR A 533 31.86 -14.54 13.44
N LEU A 534 31.64 -15.28 12.35
CA LEU A 534 31.09 -16.63 12.44
C LEU A 534 32.05 -17.59 13.16
N LYS A 535 33.36 -17.46 12.96
CA LYS A 535 34.35 -18.24 13.71
C LYS A 535 34.27 -17.93 15.21
N ASP A 536 34.17 -16.65 15.56
CA ASP A 536 34.06 -16.18 16.95
C ASP A 536 32.74 -16.61 17.61
N GLU A 537 31.67 -16.79 16.83
CA GLU A 537 30.38 -17.37 17.27
C GLU A 537 30.45 -18.90 17.55
N GLY A 538 31.62 -19.53 17.38
CA GLY A 538 31.85 -20.93 17.72
C GLY A 538 31.67 -21.91 16.56
N TYR A 539 31.71 -21.45 15.31
CA TYR A 539 31.74 -22.34 14.14
C TYR A 539 33.18 -22.73 13.80
N ASN A 540 33.44 -24.03 13.59
CA ASN A 540 34.73 -24.56 13.17
C ASN A 540 34.94 -24.33 11.67
N ILE A 541 35.30 -23.10 11.31
CA ILE A 541 35.41 -22.66 9.92
C ILE A 541 36.76 -22.04 9.57
N VAL A 542 37.16 -22.24 8.32
CA VAL A 542 38.27 -21.54 7.67
C VAL A 542 37.74 -20.90 6.40
N TYR A 543 37.87 -19.58 6.28
CA TYR A 543 37.50 -18.84 5.06
C TYR A 543 38.77 -18.41 4.33
N LYS A 544 38.80 -18.57 3.00
CA LYS A 544 39.88 -18.11 2.14
C LYS A 544 39.31 -17.51 0.85
N ARG A 545 39.87 -16.37 0.41
CA ARG A 545 39.54 -15.72 -0.86
C ARG A 545 40.58 -16.09 -1.92
N ILE A 546 40.20 -16.91 -2.90
CA ILE A 546 41.08 -17.40 -3.97
C ILE A 546 40.39 -17.12 -5.32
N PRO A 547 40.47 -15.89 -5.85
CA PRO A 547 39.73 -15.48 -7.03
C PRO A 547 40.16 -16.25 -8.28
N LEU A 548 39.21 -16.93 -8.94
CA LEU A 548 39.40 -17.49 -10.27
C LEU A 548 38.84 -16.52 -11.30
N THR A 549 39.72 -16.04 -12.17
CA THR A 549 39.42 -14.97 -13.12
C THR A 549 38.74 -15.50 -14.37
N ARG A 550 37.60 -14.92 -14.76
CA ARG A 550 36.75 -15.47 -15.83
C ARG A 550 37.37 -15.38 -17.22
N GLU A 551 38.22 -14.39 -17.43
CA GLU A 551 38.82 -14.09 -18.73
C GLU A 551 40.12 -14.85 -19.01
N ARG A 552 40.59 -15.71 -18.09
CA ARG A 552 41.78 -16.53 -18.28
C ARG A 552 41.58 -17.96 -17.80
N GLU A 553 42.43 -18.86 -18.27
CA GLU A 553 42.54 -20.19 -17.68
C GLU A 553 43.11 -20.09 -16.25
N ALA A 554 42.67 -20.99 -15.38
CA ALA A 554 43.24 -21.11 -14.04
C ALA A 554 44.74 -21.44 -14.16
N LEU A 555 45.58 -20.62 -13.52
CA LEU A 555 47.02 -20.88 -13.49
C LEU A 555 47.34 -22.02 -12.52
N ALA A 556 48.48 -22.67 -12.72
CA ALA A 556 48.97 -23.67 -11.77
C ALA A 556 49.07 -23.09 -10.34
N SER A 557 49.46 -21.82 -10.20
CA SER A 557 49.48 -21.11 -8.91
C SER A 557 48.10 -21.00 -8.25
N ASP A 558 47.03 -20.83 -9.04
CA ASP A 558 45.66 -20.72 -8.53
C ASP A 558 45.21 -22.08 -7.96
N VAL A 559 45.62 -23.17 -8.60
CA VAL A 559 45.38 -24.55 -8.13
C VAL A 559 46.23 -24.86 -6.90
N ASP A 560 47.49 -24.43 -6.87
CA ASP A 560 48.41 -24.61 -5.75
C ASP A 560 47.89 -23.89 -4.49
N GLU A 561 47.31 -22.69 -4.63
CA GLU A 561 46.66 -21.97 -3.52
C GLU A 561 45.47 -22.75 -2.95
N ILE A 562 44.61 -23.33 -3.81
CA ILE A 562 43.52 -24.21 -3.37
C ILE A 562 44.06 -25.46 -2.68
N GLN A 563 45.14 -26.05 -3.20
CA GLN A 563 45.77 -27.24 -2.63
C GLN A 563 46.44 -26.97 -1.27
N SER A 564 47.04 -25.79 -1.09
CA SER A 564 47.64 -25.32 0.17
C SER A 564 46.62 -25.11 1.30
N CYS A 565 45.33 -25.30 1.02
CA CYS A 565 44.27 -25.32 2.02
C CYS A 565 44.13 -26.67 2.73
N LYS A 566 44.90 -27.69 2.33
CA LYS A 566 45.05 -28.95 3.09
C LYS A 566 46.02 -28.73 4.25
N ASP A 567 45.46 -28.80 5.46
CA ASP A 567 46.06 -28.79 6.80
C ASP A 567 47.60 -28.78 6.93
N GLU A 568 48.09 -27.77 7.66
CA GLU A 568 48.82 -28.04 8.91
C GLU A 568 47.88 -28.66 9.96
#